data_AF-A0A803M1U2-F1
#
_entry.id   AF-A0A803M1U2-F1
#
_cell.length_a   1.000
_cell.length_b   1.000
_cell.length_c   1.000
_cell.angle_alpha   90.00
_cell.angle_beta   90.00
_cell.angle_gamma   90.00
#
_symmetry.space_group_name_H-M   'P 1'
#
loop_
_entity.id
_entity.type
_entity.pdbx_description
1 polymer ?
#
loop_
_entity_poly.entity_id
_entity_poly.type
_entity_poly.pdbx_seq_one_letter_code
_entity_poly.pdbx_strand_id
1 'polypeptide(L)'
;MTGNIAKKGLQRYLSQLQRHPLRTKAITAGVLSAISDIVSQKLSGIQKLQIRRLLLKVLLGFAYLGPFGHFFHLMLDKVFKGKKDPKTVAKKVSV
;
A
#
# COMPACT_ATOMS: atom_id res chain seq x y z
N MET A 1 2.81 -29.27 6.74
CA MET A 1 2.37 -28.46 7.92
C MET A 1 2.48 -26.93 7.73
N THR A 2 3.28 -26.42 6.78
CA THR A 2 3.50 -24.98 6.53
C THR A 2 2.32 -24.23 5.88
N GLY A 3 1.50 -24.90 5.05
CA GLY A 3 0.42 -24.25 4.30
C GLY A 3 -0.71 -23.64 5.16
N ASN A 4 -0.93 -24.16 6.37
CA ASN A 4 -2.03 -23.69 7.24
C ASN A 4 -1.67 -22.39 7.99
N ILE A 5 -0.38 -22.19 8.28
CA ILE A 5 0.12 -20.99 8.98
C ILE A 5 0.13 -19.79 8.04
N ALA A 6 0.58 -19.98 6.80
CA ALA A 6 0.56 -18.93 5.78
C ALA A 6 -0.87 -18.46 5.47
N LYS A 7 -1.83 -19.40 5.32
CA LYS A 7 -3.25 -19.06 5.13
C LYS A 7 -3.84 -18.30 6.32
N LYS A 8 -3.55 -18.72 7.56
CA LYS A 8 -3.98 -18.00 8.77
C LYS A 8 -3.37 -16.59 8.85
N GLY A 9 -2.09 -16.45 8.51
CA GLY A 9 -1.41 -15.15 8.44
C GLY A 9 -2.08 -14.21 7.43
N LEU A 10 -2.34 -14.71 6.22
CA LEU A 10 -3.01 -13.95 5.16
C LEU A 10 -4.44 -13.54 5.56
N GLN A 11 -5.23 -14.46 6.14
CA GLN A 11 -6.57 -14.12 6.62
C GLN A 11 -6.56 -13.05 7.72
N ARG A 12 -5.60 -13.11 8.64
CA ARG A 12 -5.45 -12.06 9.67
C ARG A 12 -5.05 -10.73 9.07
N TYR A 13 -4.14 -10.72 8.10
CA TYR A 13 -3.78 -9.52 7.35
C TYR A 13 -5.00 -8.91 6.64
N LEU A 14 -5.77 -9.73 5.92
CA LEU A 14 -6.98 -9.28 5.22
C LEU A 14 -8.05 -8.74 6.19
N SER A 15 -8.24 -9.39 7.34
CA SER A 15 -9.15 -8.91 8.38
C SER A 15 -8.72 -7.57 8.97
N GLN A 16 -7.42 -7.37 9.21
CA GLN A 16 -6.89 -6.07 9.66
C GLN A 16 -6.96 -5.00 8.57
N LEU A 17 -6.77 -5.38 7.30
CA LEU A 17 -6.92 -4.49 6.16
C LEU A 17 -8.35 -3.93 6.05
N GLN A 18 -9.35 -4.74 6.39
CA GLN A 18 -10.75 -4.30 6.41
C GLN A 18 -11.09 -3.44 7.64
N ARG A 19 -10.59 -3.80 8.84
CA ARG A 19 -10.91 -3.07 10.09
C ARG A 19 -10.17 -1.73 10.23
N HIS A 20 -8.92 -1.66 9.79
CA HIS A 20 -8.08 -0.47 9.91
C HIS A 20 -7.34 -0.18 8.60
N PRO A 21 -8.07 0.20 7.54
CA PRO A 21 -7.52 0.31 6.18
C PRO A 21 -6.41 1.35 6.06
N LEU A 22 -6.44 2.42 6.86
CA LEU A 22 -5.44 3.49 6.82
C LEU A 22 -4.11 3.06 7.41
N ARG A 23 -4.14 2.39 8.56
CA ARG A 23 -2.94 1.97 9.28
C ARG A 23 -2.22 0.85 8.53
N THR A 24 -2.98 -0.15 8.07
CA THR A 24 -2.42 -1.29 7.33
C THR A 24 -1.84 -0.87 6.00
N LYS A 25 -2.51 0.00 5.22
CA LYS A 25 -1.98 0.48 3.94
C LYS A 25 -0.72 1.35 4.11
N ALA A 26 -0.71 2.23 5.10
CA ALA A 26 0.45 3.07 5.40
C ALA A 26 1.67 2.21 5.80
N ILE A 27 1.48 1.21 6.66
CA ILE A 27 2.55 0.30 7.08
C ILE A 27 3.09 -0.49 5.88
N THR A 28 2.21 -1.08 5.06
CA THR A 28 2.63 -1.83 3.87
C THR A 28 3.39 -0.94 2.88
N ALA A 29 2.95 0.28 2.66
CA ALA A 29 3.62 1.25 1.80
C ALA A 29 5.01 1.66 2.31
N GLY A 30 5.14 1.89 3.61
CA GLY A 30 6.42 2.16 4.27
C GLY A 30 7.39 0.99 4.13
N VAL A 31 6.92 -0.24 4.35
CA VAL A 31 7.74 -1.46 4.20
C VAL A 31 8.20 -1.65 2.75
N LEU A 32 7.30 -1.49 1.77
CA LEU A 32 7.65 -1.59 0.35
C LEU A 32 8.68 -0.52 -0.06
N SER A 33 8.50 0.71 0.42
CA SER A 33 9.43 1.81 0.16
C SER A 33 10.81 1.56 0.79
N ALA A 34 10.84 0.96 2.00
CA ALA A 34 12.07 0.56 2.67
C ALA A 34 12.82 -0.49 1.85
N ILE A 35 12.13 -1.55 1.43
CA ILE A 35 12.73 -2.64 0.64
C ILE A 35 13.26 -2.10 -0.70
N SER A 36 12.46 -1.28 -1.38
CA SER A 36 12.86 -0.66 -2.65
C SER A 36 14.15 0.16 -2.52
N ASP A 37 14.26 1.00 -1.48
CA ASP A 37 15.45 1.82 -1.27
C ASP A 37 16.67 1.00 -0.83
N ILE A 38 16.49 -0.03 0.01
CA ILE A 38 17.57 -0.93 0.40
C ILE A 38 18.13 -1.67 -0.82
N VAL A 39 17.25 -2.21 -1.68
CA VAL A 39 17.64 -2.90 -2.91
C VAL A 39 18.35 -1.93 -3.86
N SER A 40 17.82 -0.71 -4.02
CA SER A 40 18.45 0.33 -4.85
C SER A 40 19.85 0.71 -4.34
N GLN A 41 20.02 0.91 -3.04
CA GLN A 41 21.32 1.24 -2.45
C GLN A 41 22.34 0.11 -2.65
N LYS A 42 21.91 -1.15 -2.52
CA LYS A 42 22.77 -2.32 -2.78
C LYS A 42 23.18 -2.43 -4.24
N LEU A 43 22.26 -2.21 -5.17
CA LEU A 43 22.54 -2.23 -6.62
C LEU A 43 23.46 -1.09 -7.06
N SER A 44 23.35 0.08 -6.43
CA SER A 44 24.22 1.23 -6.71
C SER A 44 25.62 1.12 -6.10
N GLY A 45 25.97 0.02 -5.43
CA GLY A 45 27.31 -0.19 -4.87
C GLY A 45 27.63 0.67 -3.64
N ILE A 46 26.61 1.18 -2.95
CA ILE A 46 26.81 2.00 -1.75
C ILE A 46 27.20 1.08 -0.58
N GLN A 47 28.43 1.20 -0.08
CA GLN A 47 28.95 0.36 1.02
C GLN A 47 28.31 0.66 2.39
N LYS A 48 27.83 1.90 2.61
CA LYS A 48 27.17 2.30 3.87
C LYS A 48 25.73 2.72 3.61
N LEU A 49 24.78 1.99 4.18
CA LEU A 49 23.36 2.31 4.07
C LEU A 49 23.09 3.76 4.54
N GLN A 50 22.48 4.55 3.65
CA GLN A 50 22.08 5.93 3.94
C GLN A 50 20.77 5.93 4.73
N ILE A 51 20.86 5.72 6.05
CA ILE A 51 19.70 5.61 6.95
C ILE A 51 18.78 6.85 6.87
N ARG A 52 19.35 8.05 6.71
CA ARG A 52 18.57 9.29 6.58
C ARG A 52 17.70 9.31 5.32
N ARG A 53 18.23 8.82 4.20
CA ARG A 53 17.52 8.70 2.91
C ARG A 53 16.42 7.63 2.98
N LEU A 54 16.75 6.49 3.59
CA LEU A 54 15.81 5.42 3.85
C LEU A 54 14.63 5.91 4.70
N LEU A 55 14.90 6.56 5.84
CA LEU A 55 13.87 7.11 6.72
C LEU A 55 12.97 8.11 6.01
N LEU A 56 13.53 9.03 5.23
CA LEU A 56 12.75 10.00 4.45
C LEU A 56 11.84 9.31 3.43
N LYS A 57 12.34 8.31 2.69
CA LYS A 57 11.53 7.55 1.73
C LYS A 57 10.47 6.68 2.38
N VAL A 58 10.76 6.10 3.54
CA VAL A 58 9.79 5.30 4.32
C VAL A 58 8.72 6.19 4.92
N LEU A 59 9.09 7.32 5.51
CA LEU A 59 8.14 8.32 6.00
C LEU A 59 7.29 8.88 4.85
N LEU A 60 7.89 9.12 3.69
CA LEU A 60 7.15 9.56 2.51
C LEU A 60 6.21 8.45 2.01
N GLY A 61 6.63 7.20 1.93
CA GLY A 61 5.76 6.07 1.60
C GLY A 61 4.63 5.85 2.62
N PHE A 62 4.92 6.02 3.91
CA PHE A 62 3.95 5.85 4.99
C PHE A 62 2.96 7.01 5.05
N ALA A 63 3.45 8.25 5.04
CA ALA A 63 2.66 9.47 5.22
C ALA A 63 2.06 10.01 3.92
N TYR A 64 2.59 9.68 2.75
CA TYR A 64 1.98 10.03 1.47
C TYR A 64 0.97 8.96 1.06
N LEU A 65 1.35 7.68 1.02
CA LEU A 65 0.46 6.61 0.57
C LEU A 65 -0.66 6.29 1.57
N GLY A 66 -0.44 6.50 2.87
CA GLY A 66 -1.42 6.29 3.94
C GLY A 66 -2.70 7.15 3.80
N PRO A 67 -2.60 8.49 3.82
CA PRO A 67 -3.75 9.38 3.62
C PRO A 67 -4.20 9.44 2.16
N PHE A 68 -3.33 9.20 1.17
CA PHE A 68 -3.73 9.13 -0.25
C PHE A 68 -4.78 8.06 -0.50
N GLY A 69 -4.71 6.91 0.19
CA GLY A 69 -5.76 5.90 0.13
C GLY A 69 -7.13 6.37 0.63
N HIS A 70 -7.15 7.20 1.68
CA HIS A 70 -8.39 7.82 2.20
C HIS A 70 -8.96 8.84 1.21
N PHE A 71 -8.08 9.71 0.69
CA PHE A 71 -8.45 10.73 -0.27
C PHE A 71 -8.92 10.12 -1.59
N PHE A 72 -8.30 9.01 -2.01
CA PHE A 72 -8.71 8.26 -3.19
C PHE A 72 -10.09 7.61 -3.01
N HIS A 73 -10.40 7.03 -1.84
CA HIS A 73 -11.75 6.51 -1.59
C HIS A 73 -12.79 7.64 -1.48
N LEU A 74 -12.46 8.75 -0.83
CA LEU A 74 -13.32 9.95 -0.83
C LEU A 74 -13.52 10.52 -2.24
N MET A 75 -12.48 10.56 -3.07
CA MET A 75 -12.59 10.97 -4.47
C MET A 75 -13.41 9.99 -5.28
N LEU A 76 -13.20 8.67 -5.13
CA LEU A 76 -14.02 7.66 -5.81
C LEU A 76 -15.47 7.75 -5.37
N ASP A 77 -15.75 7.89 -4.07
CA ASP A 77 -17.11 8.08 -3.58
C ASP A 77 -17.74 9.38 -4.10
N LYS A 78 -16.95 10.44 -4.33
CA LYS A 78 -17.43 11.71 -4.89
C LYS A 78 -17.59 11.68 -6.42
N VAL A 79 -16.73 10.96 -7.14
CA VAL A 79 -16.77 10.77 -8.60
C VAL A 79 -17.85 9.76 -9.00
N PHE A 80 -18.12 8.75 -8.15
CA PHE A 80 -19.10 7.69 -8.40
C PHE A 80 -20.39 7.82 -7.58
N LYS A 81 -20.54 8.83 -6.71
CA LYS A 81 -21.85 9.18 -6.13
C LYS A 81 -22.80 9.58 -7.26
N GLY A 82 -23.73 8.69 -7.59
CA GLY A 82 -24.84 8.95 -8.50
C GLY A 82 -24.88 8.12 -9.79
N LYS A 83 -23.92 7.23 -10.08
CA LYS A 83 -23.99 6.36 -11.27
C LYS A 83 -23.95 4.87 -10.91
N LYS A 84 -25.15 4.29 -10.72
CA LYS A 84 -25.38 2.84 -10.61
C LYS A 84 -25.61 2.19 -11.99
N ASP A 85 -24.75 2.48 -12.97
CA ASP A 85 -24.90 1.93 -14.32
C ASP A 85 -23.84 0.85 -14.59
N PRO A 86 -24.23 -0.42 -14.83
CA PRO A 86 -23.29 -1.56 -14.96
C PRO A 86 -22.29 -1.40 -16.11
N LYS A 87 -22.60 -0.57 -17.12
CA LYS A 87 -21.67 -0.24 -18.22
C LYS A 87 -20.44 0.56 -17.78
N THR A 88 -20.53 1.33 -16.69
CA THR A 88 -19.40 2.14 -16.19
C THR A 88 -18.43 1.28 -15.35
N VAL A 89 -18.94 0.24 -14.69
CA VAL A 89 -18.15 -0.71 -13.89
C VAL A 89 -17.31 -1.61 -14.79
N ALA A 90 -17.85 -2.06 -15.93
CA ALA A 90 -17.11 -2.87 -16.90
C ALA A 90 -15.90 -2.12 -17.50
N LYS A 91 -16.03 -0.81 -17.75
CA LYS A 91 -14.94 0.04 -18.25
C LYS A 91 -13.84 0.33 -17.20
N LYS A 92 -14.12 0.08 -15.91
CA LYS A 92 -13.17 0.24 -14.80
C LYS A 92 -12.20 -0.94 -14.64
N VAL A 93 -12.55 -2.11 -15.19
CA VAL A 93 -11.79 -3.37 -15.02
C VAL A 93 -10.95 -3.70 -16.28
N SER A 94 -11.13 -2.95 -17.37
CA SER A 94 -10.51 -3.20 -18.68
C SER A 94 -9.37 -2.25 -19.05
N VAL A 95 -8.86 -1.44 -18.10
CA VAL A 95 -7.65 -0.62 -18.26
C VAL A 95 -6.57 -1.08 -17.30
#